data_AF-A0A7K4B7L2-F1
#
_entry.id   AF-A0A7K4B7L2-F1
#
_cell.length_a   1.000
_cell.length_b   1.000
_cell.length_c   1.000
_cell.angle_alpha   90.00
_cell.angle_beta   90.00
_cell.angle_gamma   90.00
#
_symmetry.space_group_name_H-M   'P 1'
#
loop_
_entity.id
_entity.type
_entity.pdbx_description
1 polymer ?
#
loop_
_entity_poly.entity_id
_entity_poly.type
_entity_poly.pdbx_seq_one_letter_code
_entity_poly.pdbx_strand_id
1 'polypeptide(L)'
;MAKFSDTIDLYDDQGKLLKSGVALDKISPLTNSGVKKMISLTKRTVAVNLGGAETFLKTGKAGKNQIPGRELNLDLVANAGAIKEKMFKMLQVTEGDDTEIKEFGGGKLLLCTVPTARIEAAATYDAAMTAVSAAATYSVIDQFNVGMFDGSTVKAAFWGTYPQTMDPSGSACASILSIPQNNEGLGYALRNIQANHCVMITNKNAMQGAALSATFEQAGEFEMGAAIGPFERAQLLLYAYQGLNANNLVYDLVKKNGATGTIGTVVQSLVERAIEDKVITAGKKGPSGYTFYETKDPMLWNAYTAAGTMAATMVNCGAGRFAQAVSSTLLYFNDLIEHETGLPGCDYGRVMGVAVGFSFFSHSIYGGGGPGVFNGNHVVTRHAAGVGLPCIVAACALDAGTQMFTPESTSKVYQDTFGKIPEFAQPIQHVAQGA
;
A
#
# COMPACT_ATOMS: atom_id res chain seq x y z
N MET A 1 -16.68 18.00 -19.38
CA MET A 1 -17.75 18.02 -18.37
C MET A 1 -17.43 16.95 -17.33
N ALA A 2 -17.70 17.21 -16.05
CA ALA A 2 -17.47 16.20 -15.00
C ALA A 2 -18.41 15.01 -15.23
N LYS A 3 -17.90 13.79 -15.01
CA LYS A 3 -18.66 12.55 -15.24
C LYS A 3 -19.76 12.32 -14.21
N PHE A 4 -19.54 12.81 -12.99
CA PHE A 4 -20.45 12.73 -11.86
C PHE A 4 -20.72 14.14 -11.33
N SER A 5 -21.89 14.36 -10.73
CA SER A 5 -22.24 15.65 -10.10
C SER A 5 -21.61 15.84 -8.72
N ASP A 6 -21.00 14.80 -8.16
CA ASP A 6 -20.38 14.81 -6.85
C ASP A 6 -19.19 15.75 -6.77
N THR A 7 -19.16 16.54 -5.70
CA THR A 7 -18.01 17.37 -5.30
C THR A 7 -17.57 17.03 -3.89
N ILE A 8 -16.26 17.07 -3.65
CA ILE A 8 -15.64 16.80 -2.36
C ILE A 8 -14.63 17.90 -2.00
N ASP A 9 -14.41 18.08 -0.72
CA ASP A 9 -13.32 18.87 -0.16
C ASP A 9 -12.20 17.92 0.28
N LEU A 10 -10.96 18.22 -0.09
CA LEU A 10 -9.77 17.45 0.25
C LEU A 10 -9.03 18.12 1.40
N TYR A 11 -8.71 17.33 2.43
CA TYR A 11 -8.01 17.75 3.64
C TYR A 11 -6.69 17.00 3.77
N ASP A 12 -5.71 17.58 4.45
CA ASP A 12 -4.47 16.89 4.80
C ASP A 12 -4.64 15.96 6.02
N ASP A 13 -3.53 15.33 6.41
CA ASP A 13 -3.41 14.44 7.56
C ASP A 13 -3.44 15.18 8.93
N GLN A 14 -3.66 16.49 8.92
CA GLN A 14 -3.85 17.32 10.11
C GLN A 14 -5.27 17.93 10.18
N GLY A 15 -6.14 17.58 9.23
CA GLY A 15 -7.50 18.11 9.15
C GLY A 15 -7.55 19.54 8.63
N LYS A 16 -6.54 19.99 7.89
CA LYS A 16 -6.53 21.30 7.22
C LYS A 16 -6.96 21.15 5.76
N LEU A 17 -7.87 22.02 5.34
CA LEU A 17 -8.36 22.06 3.97
C LEU A 17 -7.21 22.33 2.99
N LEU A 18 -7.06 21.45 2.00
CA LEU A 18 -6.12 21.59 0.88
C LEU A 18 -6.80 22.17 -0.35
N LYS A 19 -7.99 21.66 -0.70
CA LYS A 19 -8.74 22.07 -1.89
C LYS A 19 -10.24 21.82 -1.67
N SER A 20 -11.08 22.76 -2.09
CA SER A 20 -12.54 22.67 -1.95
C SER A 20 -13.24 22.55 -3.30
N GLY A 21 -14.42 21.93 -3.32
CA GLY A 21 -15.28 21.82 -4.50
C GLY A 21 -14.65 20.99 -5.64
N VAL A 22 -13.83 20.01 -5.29
CA VAL A 22 -13.16 19.12 -6.25
C VAL A 22 -14.20 18.16 -6.83
N ALA A 23 -14.36 18.13 -8.15
CA ALA A 23 -15.22 17.14 -8.81
C ALA A 23 -14.67 15.71 -8.56
N LEU A 24 -15.55 14.77 -8.22
CA LEU A 24 -15.14 13.42 -7.80
C LEU A 24 -14.27 12.68 -8.83
N ASP A 25 -14.48 12.90 -10.13
CA ASP A 25 -13.70 12.27 -11.19
C ASP A 25 -12.24 12.77 -11.28
N LYS A 26 -11.88 13.82 -10.53
CA LYS A 26 -10.52 14.37 -10.47
C LYS A 26 -9.55 13.63 -9.57
N ILE A 27 -10.06 12.81 -8.66
CA ILE A 27 -9.23 11.89 -7.87
C ILE A 27 -9.08 10.52 -8.53
N SER A 28 -9.67 10.30 -9.72
CA SER A 28 -9.65 8.99 -10.37
C SER A 28 -8.22 8.53 -10.67
N PRO A 29 -7.86 7.27 -10.38
CA PRO A 29 -6.58 6.70 -10.79
C PRO A 29 -6.28 6.81 -12.29
N LEU A 30 -7.32 6.93 -13.12
CA LEU A 30 -7.21 7.04 -14.57
C LEU A 30 -6.89 8.45 -15.06
N THR A 31 -7.04 9.49 -14.24
CA THR A 31 -6.94 10.90 -14.67
C THR A 31 -6.04 11.74 -13.76
N ASN A 32 -6.01 11.48 -12.46
CA ASN A 32 -5.24 12.24 -11.48
C ASN A 32 -3.73 12.07 -11.72
N SER A 33 -3.01 13.19 -11.91
CA SER A 33 -1.58 13.16 -12.23
C SER A 33 -0.71 12.66 -11.06
N GLY A 34 -1.09 12.96 -9.81
CA GLY A 34 -0.44 12.46 -8.61
C GLY A 34 -0.55 10.94 -8.50
N VAL A 35 -1.76 10.40 -8.70
CA VAL A 35 -2.00 8.94 -8.70
C VAL A 35 -1.24 8.26 -9.84
N LYS A 36 -1.31 8.78 -11.06
CA LYS A 36 -0.56 8.22 -12.21
C LYS A 36 0.94 8.18 -11.96
N LYS A 37 1.49 9.24 -11.34
CA LYS A 37 2.90 9.30 -11.00
C LYS A 37 3.27 8.24 -9.96
N MET A 38 2.46 8.07 -8.91
CA MET A 38 2.64 7.00 -7.93
C MET A 38 2.62 5.61 -8.59
N ILE A 39 1.63 5.31 -9.43
CA ILE A 39 1.53 4.01 -10.13
C ILE A 39 2.75 3.78 -11.03
N SER A 40 3.14 4.79 -11.82
CA SER A 40 4.33 4.72 -12.67
C SER A 40 5.59 4.42 -11.87
N LEU A 41 5.82 5.15 -10.78
CA LEU A 41 6.97 4.95 -9.90
C LEU A 41 6.96 3.57 -9.25
N THR A 42 5.80 3.06 -8.82
CA THR A 42 5.65 1.73 -8.22
C THR A 42 6.05 0.63 -9.21
N LYS A 43 5.73 0.79 -10.50
CA LYS A 43 6.08 -0.18 -11.55
C LYS A 43 7.55 -0.15 -11.95
N ARG A 44 8.25 0.97 -11.74
CA ARG A 44 9.56 1.22 -12.37
C ARG A 44 10.70 1.49 -11.40
N THR A 45 10.46 1.42 -10.09
CA THR A 45 11.45 1.74 -9.07
C THR A 45 11.88 0.48 -8.31
N VAL A 46 13.19 0.29 -8.17
CA VAL A 46 13.81 -0.87 -7.51
C VAL A 46 14.88 -0.38 -6.55
N ALA A 47 14.83 -0.83 -5.30
CA ALA A 47 15.90 -0.62 -4.33
C ALA A 47 16.98 -1.70 -4.50
N VAL A 48 18.26 -1.31 -4.43
CA VAL A 48 19.42 -2.21 -4.50
C VAL A 48 20.23 -2.06 -3.21
N ASN A 49 20.40 -3.16 -2.48
CA ASN A 49 21.13 -3.22 -1.23
C ASN A 49 22.58 -3.66 -1.45
N LEU A 50 23.46 -2.72 -1.82
CA LEU A 50 24.88 -3.00 -2.03
C LEU A 50 25.57 -3.52 -0.76
N GLY A 51 25.20 -3.02 0.42
CA GLY A 51 25.75 -3.52 1.69
C GLY A 51 25.38 -4.98 1.97
N GLY A 52 24.14 -5.37 1.63
CA GLY A 52 23.67 -6.75 1.70
C GLY A 52 24.37 -7.65 0.68
N ALA A 53 24.50 -7.19 -0.57
CA ALA A 53 25.22 -7.91 -1.61
C ALA A 53 26.70 -8.12 -1.25
N GLU A 54 27.38 -7.08 -0.75
CA GLU A 54 28.76 -7.16 -0.26
C GLU A 54 28.92 -8.19 0.86
N THR A 55 27.99 -8.19 1.82
CA THR A 55 27.99 -9.17 2.92
C THR A 55 27.78 -10.60 2.41
N PHE A 56 26.84 -10.80 1.48
CA PHE A 56 26.61 -12.10 0.85
C PHE A 56 27.88 -12.57 0.12
N LEU A 57 28.46 -11.73 -0.73
CA LEU A 57 29.65 -12.08 -1.50
C LEU A 57 30.82 -12.43 -0.58
N LYS A 58 31.05 -11.64 0.47
CA LYS A 58 32.15 -11.87 1.41
C LYS A 58 32.02 -13.16 2.22
N THR A 59 30.80 -13.64 2.46
CA THR A 59 30.54 -14.76 3.39
C THR A 59 29.98 -16.01 2.73
N GLY A 60 29.50 -15.92 1.49
CA GLY A 60 28.76 -16.97 0.81
C GLY A 60 27.41 -17.32 1.46
N LYS A 61 26.91 -16.52 2.43
CA LYS A 61 25.70 -16.83 3.22
C LYS A 61 24.44 -16.23 2.63
N ALA A 62 23.49 -17.08 2.23
CA ALA A 62 22.13 -16.71 1.81
C ALA A 62 21.11 -17.19 2.85
N GLY A 63 20.70 -16.30 3.74
CA GLY A 63 19.79 -16.65 4.84
C GLY A 63 20.40 -17.70 5.77
N LYS A 64 19.75 -18.87 5.89
CA LYS A 64 20.26 -20.01 6.69
C LYS A 64 21.24 -20.90 5.91
N ASN A 65 21.39 -20.69 4.61
CA ASN A 65 22.27 -21.49 3.75
C ASN A 65 23.62 -20.80 3.56
N GLN A 66 24.65 -21.57 3.25
CA GLN A 66 25.98 -21.08 2.89
C GLN A 66 26.55 -21.89 1.74
N ILE A 67 27.32 -21.25 0.87
CA ILE A 67 28.08 -21.91 -0.21
C ILE A 67 29.58 -21.73 0.08
N PRO A 68 30.22 -22.67 0.80
CA PRO A 68 31.64 -22.56 1.13
C PRO A 68 32.53 -22.59 -0.12
N GLY A 69 33.59 -21.78 -0.13
CA GLY A 69 34.56 -21.72 -1.22
C GLY A 69 34.12 -20.85 -2.41
N ARG A 70 33.01 -20.09 -2.25
CA ARG A 70 32.50 -19.14 -3.25
C ARG A 70 32.52 -17.70 -2.75
N GLU A 71 33.27 -17.43 -1.68
CA GLU A 71 33.43 -16.10 -1.11
C GLU A 71 34.23 -15.16 -2.04
N LEU A 72 33.74 -13.94 -2.21
CA LEU A 72 34.36 -12.86 -2.98
C LEU A 72 34.42 -11.60 -2.10
N ASN A 73 35.63 -11.12 -1.82
CA ASN A 73 35.84 -9.90 -1.04
C ASN A 73 35.90 -8.68 -1.98
N LEU A 74 34.73 -8.10 -2.28
CA LEU A 74 34.58 -6.93 -3.15
C LEU A 74 34.02 -5.75 -2.36
N ASP A 75 34.70 -4.61 -2.34
CA ASP A 75 34.29 -3.42 -1.57
C ASP A 75 33.20 -2.62 -2.33
N LEU A 76 32.00 -3.19 -2.46
CA LEU A 76 30.90 -2.60 -3.23
C LEU A 76 30.48 -1.24 -2.70
N VAL A 77 30.33 -1.09 -1.38
CA VAL A 77 29.85 0.15 -0.75
C VAL A 77 30.84 1.28 -0.97
N ALA A 78 32.15 1.00 -0.86
CA ALA A 78 33.20 2.00 -1.14
C ALA A 78 33.24 2.42 -2.61
N ASN A 79 32.76 1.57 -3.52
CA ASN A 79 32.71 1.81 -4.97
C ASN A 79 31.29 2.12 -5.48
N ALA A 80 30.35 2.47 -4.59
CA ALA A 80 28.93 2.65 -4.93
C ALA A 80 28.73 3.70 -6.04
N GLY A 81 29.50 4.78 -6.03
CA GLY A 81 29.45 5.81 -7.08
C GLY A 81 29.79 5.29 -8.47
N ALA A 82 30.85 4.47 -8.59
CA ALA A 82 31.26 3.88 -9.86
C ALA A 82 30.28 2.81 -10.36
N ILE A 83 29.77 1.97 -9.45
CA ILE A 83 28.72 0.99 -9.75
C ILE A 83 27.46 1.71 -10.24
N LYS A 84 27.03 2.75 -9.53
CA LYS A 84 25.89 3.59 -9.90
C LYS A 84 26.05 4.20 -11.29
N GLU A 85 27.21 4.74 -11.63
CA GLU A 85 27.45 5.34 -12.96
C GLU A 85 27.33 4.30 -14.08
N LYS A 86 27.92 3.11 -13.89
CA LYS A 86 27.81 2.00 -14.86
C LYS A 86 26.36 1.53 -15.00
N MET A 87 25.65 1.37 -13.87
CA MET A 87 24.22 1.02 -13.87
C MET A 87 23.39 2.05 -14.63
N PHE A 88 23.60 3.35 -14.36
CA PHE A 88 22.88 4.43 -15.02
C PHE A 88 23.03 4.37 -16.55
N LYS A 89 24.28 4.22 -17.03
CA LYS A 89 24.57 4.12 -18.47
C LYS A 89 23.89 2.92 -19.16
N MET A 90 23.70 1.81 -18.44
CA MET A 90 22.99 0.63 -18.97
C MET A 90 21.47 0.73 -18.89
N LEU A 91 20.96 1.37 -17.83
CA LEU A 91 19.52 1.48 -17.59
C LEU A 91 18.88 2.55 -18.47
N GLN A 92 19.56 3.66 -18.72
CA GLN A 92 19.08 4.67 -19.66
C GLN A 92 18.89 4.06 -21.06
N VAL A 93 17.86 4.53 -21.76
CA VAL A 93 17.54 4.17 -23.14
C VAL A 93 18.05 5.26 -24.08
N THR A 94 17.80 6.53 -23.74
CA THR A 94 18.32 7.69 -24.47
C THR A 94 18.95 8.67 -23.49
N GLU A 95 19.97 9.40 -23.94
CA GLU A 95 20.60 10.43 -23.13
C GLU A 95 19.55 11.47 -22.69
N GLY A 96 19.49 11.73 -21.37
CA GLY A 96 18.55 12.69 -20.78
C GLY A 96 17.12 12.17 -20.61
N ASP A 97 16.88 10.86 -20.72
CA ASP A 97 15.57 10.28 -20.36
C ASP A 97 15.28 10.33 -18.85
N ASP A 98 14.14 9.76 -18.44
CA ASP A 98 13.68 9.80 -17.05
C ASP A 98 14.25 8.66 -16.17
N THR A 99 15.45 8.16 -16.50
CA THR A 99 16.24 7.29 -15.63
C THR A 99 16.80 8.07 -14.45
N GLU A 100 16.71 7.50 -13.25
CA GLU A 100 17.30 8.11 -12.07
C GLU A 100 17.90 7.04 -11.15
N ILE A 101 19.07 7.30 -10.58
CA ILE A 101 19.61 6.49 -9.49
C ILE A 101 19.99 7.40 -8.32
N LYS A 102 19.33 7.21 -7.17
CA LYS A 102 19.64 7.90 -5.92
C LYS A 102 20.43 7.00 -4.99
N GLU A 103 21.34 7.59 -4.21
CA GLU A 103 22.18 6.86 -3.25
C GLU A 103 21.77 7.24 -1.83
N PHE A 104 21.73 6.24 -0.93
CA PHE A 104 21.39 6.41 0.47
C PHE A 104 22.34 5.63 1.38
N GLY A 105 22.45 6.07 2.64
CA GLY A 105 23.20 5.36 3.67
C GLY A 105 24.71 5.28 3.40
N GLY A 106 25.27 6.24 2.67
CA GLY A 106 26.69 6.28 2.28
C GLY A 106 27.08 5.13 1.36
N GLY A 107 26.40 5.01 0.21
CA GLY A 107 26.65 3.96 -0.78
C GLY A 107 25.99 2.60 -0.50
N LYS A 108 25.40 2.39 0.68
CA LYS A 108 24.83 1.09 1.05
C LYS A 108 23.57 0.71 0.27
N LEU A 109 22.77 1.71 -0.08
CA LEU A 109 21.50 1.52 -0.79
C LEU A 109 21.48 2.42 -2.03
N LEU A 110 21.00 1.85 -3.15
CA LEU A 110 20.64 2.61 -4.34
C LEU A 110 19.14 2.50 -4.56
N LEU A 111 18.51 3.57 -5.04
CA LEU A 111 17.14 3.55 -5.52
C LEU A 111 17.16 3.86 -7.01
N CYS A 112 16.87 2.84 -7.82
CA CYS A 112 16.95 2.90 -9.27
C CYS A 112 15.54 3.02 -9.84
N THR A 113 15.27 4.12 -10.52
CA THR A 113 14.04 4.34 -11.27
C THR A 113 14.38 4.15 -12.75
N VAL A 114 13.90 3.04 -13.34
CA VAL A 114 14.11 2.76 -14.77
C VAL A 114 13.25 3.70 -15.63
N PRO A 115 13.68 4.05 -16.84
CA PRO A 115 12.96 5.03 -17.65
C PRO A 115 11.61 4.46 -18.10
N THR A 116 10.62 5.34 -18.25
CA THR A 116 9.24 4.97 -18.57
C THR A 116 9.16 4.18 -19.87
N ALA A 117 10.01 4.50 -20.85
CA ALA A 117 10.10 3.81 -22.14
C ALA A 117 10.29 2.28 -22.01
N ARG A 118 11.03 1.80 -21.00
CA ARG A 118 11.20 0.36 -20.76
C ARG A 118 9.91 -0.31 -20.30
N ILE A 119 9.11 0.39 -19.50
CA ILE A 119 7.85 -0.14 -18.97
C ILE A 119 6.74 -0.07 -20.03
N GLU A 120 6.74 0.97 -20.87
CA GLU A 120 5.79 1.11 -21.98
C GLU A 120 6.00 0.03 -23.05
N ALA A 121 7.25 -0.35 -23.32
CA ALA A 121 7.58 -1.42 -24.26
C ALA A 121 7.46 -2.83 -23.66
N ALA A 122 7.26 -2.95 -22.35
CA ALA A 122 7.17 -4.23 -21.65
C ALA A 122 5.72 -4.71 -21.52
N ALA A 123 5.54 -6.03 -21.50
CA ALA A 123 4.24 -6.62 -21.20
C ALA A 123 3.82 -6.36 -19.73
N THR A 124 4.76 -6.28 -18.79
CA THR A 124 4.48 -6.04 -17.37
C THR A 124 5.67 -5.39 -16.64
N TYR A 125 5.48 -5.12 -15.35
CA TYR A 125 6.35 -4.29 -14.50
C TYR A 125 7.62 -4.98 -14.00
N ASP A 126 7.72 -6.30 -14.09
CA ASP A 126 8.91 -7.08 -13.74
C ASP A 126 10.15 -6.75 -14.60
N ALA A 127 9.93 -6.10 -15.76
CA ALA A 127 10.98 -5.47 -16.56
C ALA A 127 11.87 -4.52 -15.76
N ALA A 128 11.34 -3.81 -14.75
CA ALA A 128 12.13 -2.96 -13.88
C ALA A 128 13.12 -3.77 -13.03
N MET A 129 12.62 -4.79 -12.33
CA MET A 129 13.40 -5.65 -11.45
C MET A 129 14.51 -6.39 -12.22
N THR A 130 14.16 -6.95 -13.38
CA THR A 130 15.10 -7.70 -14.22
C THR A 130 16.18 -6.79 -14.82
N ALA A 131 15.82 -5.61 -15.32
CA ALA A 131 16.78 -4.63 -15.84
C ALA A 131 17.75 -4.15 -14.75
N VAL A 132 17.25 -3.77 -13.57
CA VAL A 132 18.08 -3.29 -12.46
C VAL A 132 18.98 -4.40 -11.93
N SER A 133 18.46 -5.61 -11.76
CA SER A 133 19.26 -6.74 -11.27
C SER A 133 20.36 -7.15 -12.26
N ALA A 134 20.09 -7.11 -13.56
CA ALA A 134 21.10 -7.33 -14.60
C ALA A 134 22.18 -6.23 -14.60
N ALA A 135 21.77 -4.96 -14.57
CA ALA A 135 22.67 -3.82 -14.54
C ALA A 135 23.56 -3.83 -13.29
N ALA A 136 23.01 -4.14 -12.12
CA ALA A 136 23.78 -4.27 -10.88
C ALA A 136 24.81 -5.41 -10.96
N THR A 137 24.38 -6.58 -11.45
CA THR A 137 25.26 -7.75 -11.63
C THR A 137 26.44 -7.42 -12.54
N TYR A 138 26.17 -6.88 -13.73
CA TYR A 138 27.22 -6.57 -14.70
C TYR A 138 28.12 -5.43 -14.22
N SER A 139 27.57 -4.40 -13.59
CA SER A 139 28.36 -3.29 -13.05
C SER A 139 29.38 -3.74 -12.02
N VAL A 140 29.02 -4.70 -11.15
CA VAL A 140 29.96 -5.27 -10.18
C VAL A 140 31.01 -6.14 -10.86
N ILE A 141 30.61 -6.99 -11.81
CA ILE A 141 31.55 -7.83 -12.57
C ILE A 141 32.60 -6.94 -13.27
N ASP A 142 32.15 -5.88 -13.94
CA ASP A 142 33.01 -4.97 -14.68
C ASP A 142 33.87 -4.08 -13.76
N GLN A 143 33.29 -3.53 -12.69
CA GLN A 143 34.01 -2.68 -11.73
C GLN A 143 35.19 -3.39 -11.05
N PHE A 144 35.04 -4.69 -10.77
CA PHE A 144 36.05 -5.47 -10.05
C PHE A 144 36.76 -6.52 -10.92
N ASN A 145 36.53 -6.51 -12.23
CA ASN A 145 37.09 -7.48 -13.18
C ASN A 145 36.90 -8.94 -12.71
N VAL A 146 35.68 -9.28 -12.28
CA VAL A 146 35.34 -10.60 -11.76
C VAL A 146 35.47 -11.63 -12.88
N GLY A 147 36.26 -12.69 -12.65
CA GLY A 147 36.50 -13.74 -13.63
C GLY A 147 35.24 -14.53 -14.00
N MET A 148 35.24 -15.15 -15.18
CA MET A 148 34.06 -15.86 -15.72
C MET A 148 33.50 -16.95 -14.81
N PHE A 149 34.35 -17.57 -13.98
CA PHE A 149 33.95 -18.65 -13.07
C PHE A 149 33.22 -18.13 -11.82
N ASP A 150 33.34 -16.84 -11.51
CA ASP A 150 32.79 -16.23 -10.29
C ASP A 150 31.62 -15.27 -10.56
N GLY A 151 31.36 -14.95 -11.83
CA GLY A 151 30.21 -14.13 -12.24
C GLY A 151 28.86 -14.69 -11.77
N SER A 152 28.73 -16.02 -11.66
CA SER A 152 27.51 -16.66 -11.13
C SER A 152 27.28 -16.36 -9.65
N THR A 153 28.34 -16.17 -8.85
CA THR A 153 28.24 -15.77 -7.45
C THR A 153 27.76 -14.33 -7.34
N VAL A 154 28.28 -13.42 -8.19
CA VAL A 154 27.78 -12.03 -8.27
C VAL A 154 26.31 -12.00 -8.67
N LYS A 155 25.92 -12.81 -9.67
CA LYS A 155 24.53 -12.97 -10.07
C LYS A 155 23.65 -13.43 -8.89
N ALA A 156 24.09 -14.38 -8.08
CA ALA A 156 23.33 -14.83 -6.91
C ALA A 156 23.09 -13.71 -5.89
N ALA A 157 24.00 -12.74 -5.75
CA ALA A 157 23.80 -11.60 -4.86
C ALA A 157 22.62 -10.69 -5.26
N PHE A 158 22.44 -10.44 -6.57
CA PHE A 158 21.46 -9.48 -7.09
C PHE A 158 20.17 -10.09 -7.61
N TRP A 159 20.09 -11.42 -7.63
CA TRP A 159 18.91 -12.15 -8.11
C TRP A 159 18.49 -13.27 -7.16
N GLY A 160 19.26 -13.53 -6.11
CA GLY A 160 18.99 -14.61 -5.19
C GLY A 160 19.02 -15.97 -5.89
N THR A 161 18.05 -16.82 -5.58
CA THR A 161 17.94 -18.20 -6.11
C THR A 161 17.27 -18.30 -7.48
N TYR A 162 16.85 -17.19 -8.11
CA TYR A 162 16.27 -17.22 -9.44
C TYR A 162 17.28 -17.69 -10.51
N PRO A 163 16.92 -18.64 -11.41
CA PRO A 163 15.55 -19.10 -11.73
C PRO A 163 15.12 -20.43 -11.09
N GLN A 164 15.88 -20.97 -10.12
CA GLN A 164 15.43 -22.16 -9.39
C GLN A 164 14.13 -21.88 -8.62
N THR A 165 14.02 -20.69 -8.04
CA THR A 165 12.76 -20.10 -7.56
C THR A 165 12.17 -19.19 -8.63
N MET A 166 10.84 -19.08 -8.68
CA MET A 166 10.18 -18.15 -9.60
C MET A 166 10.45 -16.68 -9.22
N ASP A 167 10.52 -16.40 -7.92
CA ASP A 167 10.87 -15.10 -7.36
C ASP A 167 12.38 -14.97 -7.13
N PRO A 168 12.93 -13.74 -7.10
CA PRO A 168 14.33 -13.50 -6.79
C PRO A 168 14.60 -13.62 -5.27
N SER A 169 14.26 -14.77 -4.68
CA SER A 169 14.34 -15.01 -3.24
C SER A 169 15.78 -14.85 -2.72
N GLY A 170 15.96 -13.99 -1.71
CA GLY A 170 17.28 -13.66 -1.16
C GLY A 170 18.07 -12.62 -1.98
N SER A 171 17.47 -12.00 -2.99
CA SER A 171 18.09 -10.94 -3.77
C SER A 171 18.37 -9.67 -2.96
N ALA A 172 19.46 -8.98 -3.28
CA ALA A 172 19.73 -7.62 -2.84
C ALA A 172 18.84 -6.56 -3.53
N CYS A 173 18.09 -6.92 -4.57
CA CYS A 173 17.18 -6.04 -5.29
C CYS A 173 15.74 -6.24 -4.78
N ALA A 174 15.05 -5.16 -4.42
CA ALA A 174 13.69 -5.17 -3.90
C ALA A 174 12.77 -4.20 -4.65
N SER A 175 11.55 -4.65 -4.96
CA SER A 175 10.46 -3.87 -5.57
C SER A 175 9.28 -3.85 -4.62
N ILE A 176 8.47 -2.79 -4.65
CA ILE A 176 7.19 -2.75 -3.93
C ILE A 176 6.24 -3.85 -4.45
N LEU A 177 6.26 -4.11 -5.75
CA LEU A 177 5.42 -5.13 -6.40
C LEU A 177 6.10 -6.49 -6.36
N SER A 178 5.34 -7.51 -5.94
CA SER A 178 5.73 -8.93 -6.10
C SER A 178 5.68 -9.36 -7.56
N ILE A 179 6.31 -10.50 -7.88
CA ILE A 179 6.30 -11.07 -9.22
C ILE A 179 4.86 -11.39 -9.70
N PRO A 180 4.57 -11.29 -11.01
CA PRO A 180 3.22 -11.53 -11.54
C PRO A 180 2.65 -12.92 -11.22
N GLN A 181 3.49 -13.95 -11.08
CA GLN A 181 3.09 -15.32 -10.78
C GLN A 181 2.48 -15.47 -9.38
N ASN A 182 2.75 -14.52 -8.48
CA ASN A 182 2.16 -14.49 -7.14
C ASN A 182 0.81 -13.74 -7.11
N ASN A 183 0.32 -13.26 -8.26
CA ASN A 183 -0.99 -12.65 -8.33
C ASN A 183 -2.07 -13.70 -8.24
N GLU A 184 -2.95 -13.51 -7.27
CA GLU A 184 -4.07 -14.37 -6.94
C GLU A 184 -5.24 -14.24 -7.93
N GLY A 185 -5.16 -13.28 -8.85
CA GLY A 185 -6.09 -13.10 -9.96
C GLY A 185 -5.55 -12.12 -11.01
N LEU A 186 -6.28 -11.97 -12.11
CA LEU A 186 -5.97 -10.96 -13.13
C LEU A 186 -6.19 -9.56 -12.56
N GLY A 187 -5.24 -8.64 -12.79
CA GLY A 187 -5.31 -7.25 -12.31
C GLY A 187 -4.91 -7.04 -10.85
N TYR A 188 -4.37 -8.05 -10.15
CA TYR A 188 -4.09 -7.99 -8.71
C TYR A 188 -2.72 -7.40 -8.32
N ALA A 189 -1.90 -6.99 -9.28
CA ALA A 189 -0.51 -6.59 -9.02
C ALA A 189 -0.40 -5.47 -7.97
N LEU A 190 -1.18 -4.40 -8.12
CA LEU A 190 -1.21 -3.27 -7.19
C LEU A 190 -1.80 -3.61 -5.82
N ARG A 191 -2.51 -4.74 -5.70
CA ARG A 191 -3.02 -5.25 -4.43
C ARG A 191 -2.01 -6.14 -3.70
N ASN A 192 -0.95 -6.58 -4.37
CA ASN A 192 0.10 -7.43 -3.81
C ASN A 192 1.22 -6.61 -3.15
N ILE A 193 0.83 -5.69 -2.27
CA ILE A 193 1.71 -4.80 -1.51
C ILE A 193 1.41 -4.99 -0.03
N GLN A 194 2.40 -5.48 0.73
CA GLN A 194 2.24 -5.74 2.17
C GLN A 194 1.91 -4.48 2.95
N ALA A 195 1.05 -4.60 3.96
CA ALA A 195 0.69 -3.48 4.82
C ALA A 195 1.94 -2.82 5.44
N ASN A 196 2.91 -3.62 5.89
CA ASN A 196 4.17 -3.13 6.44
C ASN A 196 4.99 -2.29 5.45
N HIS A 197 4.89 -2.53 4.14
CA HIS A 197 5.58 -1.71 3.13
C HIS A 197 5.00 -0.29 3.14
N CYS A 198 3.68 -0.16 3.06
CA CYS A 198 3.00 1.14 3.14
C CYS A 198 3.33 1.88 4.45
N VAL A 199 3.32 1.17 5.59
CA VAL A 199 3.68 1.74 6.90
C VAL A 199 5.09 2.31 6.91
N MET A 200 6.07 1.59 6.36
CA MET A 200 7.47 2.04 6.34
C MET A 200 7.71 3.16 5.34
N ILE A 201 7.07 3.11 4.17
CA ILE A 201 7.15 4.14 3.14
C ILE A 201 6.64 5.49 3.68
N THR A 202 5.54 5.49 4.43
CA THR A 202 4.94 6.71 5.00
C THR A 202 5.44 7.04 6.41
N ASN A 203 6.53 6.40 6.84
CA ASN A 203 7.16 6.63 8.13
C ASN A 203 6.18 6.54 9.32
N LYS A 204 5.32 5.52 9.33
CA LYS A 204 4.29 5.26 10.35
C LYS A 204 3.24 6.36 10.52
N ASN A 205 3.09 7.27 9.55
CA ASN A 205 1.94 8.17 9.54
C ASN A 205 0.68 7.39 9.12
N ALA A 206 -0.29 7.26 10.04
CA ALA A 206 -1.47 6.41 9.84
C ALA A 206 -2.37 6.88 8.69
N MET A 207 -2.63 8.19 8.57
CA MET A 207 -3.46 8.73 7.49
C MET A 207 -2.75 8.64 6.13
N GLN A 208 -1.45 8.96 6.08
CA GLN A 208 -0.68 8.84 4.84
C GLN A 208 -0.52 7.38 4.42
N GLY A 209 -0.26 6.47 5.36
CA GLY A 209 -0.17 5.04 5.10
C GLY A 209 -1.48 4.48 4.55
N ALA A 210 -2.60 4.82 5.19
CA ALA A 210 -3.93 4.46 4.70
C ALA A 210 -4.20 5.03 3.30
N ALA A 211 -3.85 6.29 3.05
CA ALA A 211 -4.03 6.93 1.75
C ALA A 211 -3.16 6.29 0.65
N LEU A 212 -1.90 5.93 0.95
CA LEU A 212 -1.03 5.22 0.01
C LEU A 212 -1.61 3.84 -0.33
N SER A 213 -2.02 3.10 0.69
CA SER A 213 -2.67 1.80 0.52
C SER A 213 -3.97 1.90 -0.27
N ALA A 214 -4.82 2.89 0.03
CA ALA A 214 -6.07 3.11 -0.67
C ALA A 214 -5.82 3.48 -2.14
N THR A 215 -4.76 4.26 -2.42
CA THR A 215 -4.38 4.60 -3.79
C THR A 215 -4.04 3.35 -4.60
N PHE A 216 -3.25 2.44 -4.03
CA PHE A 216 -2.89 1.18 -4.71
C PHE A 216 -4.08 0.22 -4.83
N GLU A 217 -4.84 0.04 -3.75
CA GLU A 217 -6.02 -0.82 -3.75
C GLU A 217 -7.05 -0.34 -4.78
N GLN A 218 -7.37 0.95 -4.79
CA GLN A 218 -8.36 1.52 -5.71
C GLN A 218 -7.86 1.48 -7.15
N ALA A 219 -6.59 1.80 -7.42
CA ALA A 219 -6.01 1.60 -8.75
C ALA A 219 -6.08 0.13 -9.20
N GLY A 220 -5.87 -0.82 -8.28
CA GLY A 220 -6.08 -2.25 -8.52
C GLY A 220 -7.53 -2.60 -8.86
N GLU A 221 -8.51 -2.03 -8.17
CA GLU A 221 -9.94 -2.23 -8.49
C GLU A 221 -10.29 -1.69 -9.89
N PHE A 222 -9.65 -0.60 -10.35
CA PHE A 222 -9.75 -0.14 -11.74
C PHE A 222 -9.10 -1.14 -12.72
N GLU A 223 -7.92 -1.68 -12.40
CA GLU A 223 -7.22 -2.68 -13.23
C GLU A 223 -8.01 -4.00 -13.34
N MET A 224 -8.66 -4.43 -12.26
CA MET A 224 -9.49 -5.63 -12.19
C MET A 224 -10.85 -5.47 -12.92
N GLY A 225 -11.20 -4.27 -13.36
CA GLY A 225 -12.51 -3.97 -13.97
C GLY A 225 -13.65 -3.81 -12.96
N ALA A 226 -13.35 -3.78 -11.65
CA ALA A 226 -14.35 -3.60 -10.59
C ALA A 226 -14.88 -2.15 -10.52
N ALA A 227 -14.20 -1.20 -11.16
CA ALA A 227 -14.60 0.20 -11.28
C ALA A 227 -15.16 0.56 -12.67
N ILE A 228 -15.85 -0.36 -13.36
CA ILE A 228 -16.45 -0.12 -14.67
C ILE A 228 -17.96 0.15 -14.56
N GLY A 229 -18.45 1.12 -15.34
CA GLY A 229 -19.87 1.45 -15.42
C GLY A 229 -20.38 2.09 -14.12
N PRO A 230 -21.51 1.64 -13.55
CA PRO A 230 -22.07 2.26 -12.35
C PRO A 230 -21.16 2.08 -11.11
N PHE A 231 -20.27 1.09 -11.10
CA PHE A 231 -19.37 0.83 -9.98
C PHE A 231 -18.19 1.80 -9.92
N GLU A 232 -17.91 2.55 -10.99
CA GLU A 232 -16.86 3.57 -11.01
C GLU A 232 -17.12 4.66 -9.98
N ARG A 233 -18.35 5.17 -9.90
CA ARG A 233 -18.73 6.16 -8.88
C ARG A 233 -18.57 5.58 -7.47
N ALA A 234 -18.97 4.33 -7.26
CA ALA A 234 -18.84 3.67 -5.97
C ALA A 234 -17.38 3.60 -5.52
N GLN A 235 -16.46 3.16 -6.39
CA GLN A 235 -15.04 3.08 -6.07
C GLN A 235 -14.40 4.45 -5.83
N LEU A 236 -14.76 5.47 -6.63
CA LEU A 236 -14.25 6.82 -6.40
C LEU A 236 -14.74 7.41 -5.07
N LEU A 237 -16.00 7.17 -4.69
CA LEU A 237 -16.50 7.60 -3.38
C LEU A 237 -15.79 6.87 -2.24
N LEU A 238 -15.56 5.56 -2.35
CA LEU A 238 -14.77 4.80 -1.37
C LEU A 238 -13.36 5.37 -1.23
N TYR A 239 -12.70 5.63 -2.35
CA TYR A 239 -11.37 6.24 -2.36
C TYR A 239 -11.36 7.63 -1.71
N ALA A 240 -12.32 8.48 -2.07
CA ALA A 240 -12.47 9.83 -1.55
C ALA A 240 -12.64 9.84 -0.02
N TYR A 241 -13.68 9.18 0.48
CA TYR A 241 -14.08 9.30 1.87
C TYR A 241 -13.21 8.46 2.82
N GLN A 242 -12.83 7.23 2.44
CA GLN A 242 -11.99 6.40 3.30
C GLN A 242 -10.50 6.72 3.13
N GLY A 243 -10.02 6.79 1.90
CA GLY A 243 -8.60 6.88 1.59
C GLY A 243 -8.04 8.30 1.63
N LEU A 244 -8.84 9.30 1.23
CA LEU A 244 -8.41 10.68 1.06
C LEU A 244 -9.03 11.66 2.07
N ASN A 245 -9.72 11.16 3.09
CA ASN A 245 -10.36 11.98 4.13
C ASN A 245 -11.27 13.09 3.54
N ALA A 246 -12.05 12.76 2.50
CA ALA A 246 -12.96 13.72 1.88
C ALA A 246 -13.93 14.32 2.91
N ASN A 247 -14.16 15.63 2.80
CA ASN A 247 -15.02 16.42 3.69
C ASN A 247 -14.63 16.30 5.18
N ASN A 248 -13.34 16.02 5.43
CA ASN A 248 -12.73 15.81 6.73
C ASN A 248 -13.38 14.69 7.57
N LEU A 249 -14.17 13.80 6.95
CA LEU A 249 -15.07 12.90 7.67
C LEU A 249 -14.31 11.94 8.60
N VAL A 250 -13.24 11.30 8.12
CA VAL A 250 -12.44 10.37 8.95
C VAL A 250 -11.82 11.13 10.12
N TYR A 251 -11.17 12.26 9.84
CA TYR A 251 -10.52 13.07 10.86
C TYR A 251 -11.50 13.58 11.92
N ASP A 252 -12.66 14.09 11.52
CA ASP A 252 -13.68 14.61 12.43
C ASP A 252 -14.25 13.50 13.33
N LEU A 253 -14.52 12.31 12.77
CA LEU A 253 -14.97 11.16 13.54
C LEU A 253 -13.91 10.72 14.55
N VAL A 254 -12.64 10.65 14.15
CA VAL A 254 -11.52 10.33 15.06
C VAL A 254 -11.38 11.40 16.13
N LYS A 255 -11.44 12.69 15.78
CA LYS A 255 -11.34 13.79 16.74
C LYS A 255 -12.46 13.78 17.77
N LYS A 256 -13.70 13.50 17.35
CA LYS A 256 -14.86 13.39 18.25
C LYS A 256 -14.75 12.20 19.20
N ASN A 257 -14.13 11.11 18.78
CA ASN A 257 -14.12 9.84 19.51
C ASN A 257 -12.75 9.46 20.12
N GLY A 258 -11.67 10.19 19.83
CA GLY A 258 -10.31 9.74 20.13
C GLY A 258 -9.92 9.75 21.60
N ALA A 259 -10.60 10.54 22.44
CA ALA A 259 -10.26 10.65 23.86
C ALA A 259 -10.86 9.53 24.72
N THR A 260 -12.14 9.20 24.49
CA THR A 260 -12.92 8.27 25.34
C THR A 260 -13.85 7.37 24.53
N GLY A 261 -13.78 7.44 23.20
CA GLY A 261 -14.70 6.71 22.32
C GLY A 261 -14.34 5.24 22.16
N THR A 262 -15.25 4.53 21.53
CA THR A 262 -15.16 3.12 21.20
C THR A 262 -15.63 2.91 19.76
N ILE A 263 -15.60 1.67 19.27
CA ILE A 263 -16.22 1.33 17.98
C ILE A 263 -17.70 1.76 17.95
N GLY A 264 -18.44 1.53 19.04
CA GLY A 264 -19.87 1.88 19.12
C GLY A 264 -20.13 3.39 19.10
N THR A 265 -19.29 4.21 19.72
CA THR A 265 -19.48 5.67 19.67
C THR A 265 -19.11 6.27 18.31
N VAL A 266 -18.17 5.64 17.59
CA VAL A 266 -17.90 5.98 16.18
C VAL A 266 -19.08 5.62 15.29
N VAL A 267 -19.72 4.46 15.49
CA VAL A 267 -20.98 4.09 14.81
C VAL A 267 -22.04 5.17 15.01
N GLN A 268 -22.31 5.56 16.27
CA GLN A 268 -23.27 6.62 16.58
C GLN A 268 -22.91 7.95 15.91
N SER A 269 -21.63 8.36 16.01
CA SER A 269 -21.15 9.61 15.41
C SER A 269 -21.29 9.62 13.89
N LEU A 270 -21.06 8.48 13.23
CA LEU A 270 -21.24 8.35 11.78
C LEU A 270 -22.72 8.45 11.41
N VAL A 271 -23.61 7.77 12.13
CA VAL A 271 -25.06 7.79 11.88
C VAL A 271 -25.59 9.21 12.03
N GLU A 272 -25.23 9.91 13.11
CA GLU A 272 -25.57 11.32 13.32
C GLU A 272 -25.13 12.19 12.13
N ARG A 273 -23.88 12.05 11.69
CA ARG A 273 -23.33 12.79 10.57
C ARG A 273 -24.02 12.45 9.24
N ALA A 274 -24.34 11.18 9.00
CA ALA A 274 -25.02 10.75 7.79
C ALA A 274 -26.47 11.26 7.70
N ILE A 275 -27.15 11.43 8.84
CA ILE A 275 -28.46 12.08 8.92
C ILE A 275 -28.34 13.58 8.64
N GLU A 276 -27.36 14.24 9.27
CA GLU A 276 -27.08 15.68 9.08
C GLU A 276 -26.82 16.01 7.61
N ASP A 277 -25.97 15.21 6.97
CA ASP A 277 -25.60 15.35 5.56
C ASP A 277 -26.67 14.78 4.60
N LYS A 278 -27.78 14.27 5.13
CA LYS A 278 -28.92 13.69 4.37
C LYS A 278 -28.54 12.53 3.46
N VAL A 279 -27.48 11.79 3.82
CA VAL A 279 -27.08 10.54 3.17
C VAL A 279 -28.07 9.42 3.51
N ILE A 280 -28.60 9.45 4.74
CA ILE A 280 -29.64 8.54 5.22
C ILE A 280 -30.80 9.32 5.84
N THR A 281 -31.98 8.69 5.88
CA THR A 281 -33.16 9.22 6.55
C THR A 281 -33.85 8.15 7.38
N ALA A 282 -34.55 8.56 8.43
CA ALA A 282 -35.40 7.64 9.19
C ALA A 282 -36.50 7.06 8.27
N GLY A 283 -36.58 5.73 8.21
CA GLY A 283 -37.60 4.99 7.50
C GLY A 283 -38.67 4.45 8.46
N LYS A 284 -39.12 3.22 8.22
CA LYS A 284 -40.17 2.58 9.02
C LYS A 284 -39.74 2.29 10.46
N LYS A 285 -40.68 2.37 11.41
CA LYS A 285 -40.49 1.90 12.78
C LYS A 285 -40.98 0.46 12.95
N GLY A 286 -40.18 -0.38 13.59
CA GLY A 286 -40.55 -1.74 13.98
C GLY A 286 -41.42 -1.79 15.25
N PRO A 287 -41.97 -2.96 15.61
CA PRO A 287 -42.84 -3.12 16.78
C PRO A 287 -42.20 -2.73 18.12
N SER A 288 -40.87 -2.84 18.23
CA SER A 288 -40.11 -2.45 19.43
C SER A 288 -39.88 -0.94 19.54
N GLY A 289 -40.25 -0.16 18.52
CA GLY A 289 -39.90 1.27 18.41
C GLY A 289 -38.57 1.54 17.69
N TYR A 290 -37.81 0.49 17.34
CA TYR A 290 -36.59 0.59 16.54
C TYR A 290 -36.87 1.22 15.17
N THR A 291 -36.01 2.14 14.72
CA THR A 291 -36.16 2.84 13.44
C THR A 291 -35.21 2.23 12.41
N PHE A 292 -35.76 1.67 11.33
CA PHE A 292 -34.98 1.26 10.17
C PHE A 292 -34.68 2.51 9.33
N TYR A 293 -33.43 2.69 8.91
CA TYR A 293 -33.03 3.81 8.07
C TYR A 293 -33.09 3.43 6.59
N GLU A 294 -33.21 4.45 5.75
CA GLU A 294 -33.26 4.33 4.30
C GLU A 294 -32.23 5.27 3.67
N THR A 295 -31.69 4.88 2.51
CA THR A 295 -30.81 5.75 1.70
C THR A 295 -31.26 5.76 0.24
N LYS A 296 -31.20 6.93 -0.38
CA LYS A 296 -31.39 7.10 -1.84
C LYS A 296 -30.08 7.03 -2.62
N ASP A 297 -28.95 7.04 -1.91
CA ASP A 297 -27.62 6.96 -2.49
C ASP A 297 -26.80 5.88 -1.78
N PRO A 298 -27.03 4.60 -2.11
CA PRO A 298 -26.34 3.49 -1.46
C PRO A 298 -24.82 3.52 -1.65
N MET A 299 -24.32 4.14 -2.72
CA MET A 299 -22.88 4.26 -2.98
C MET A 299 -22.24 5.29 -2.05
N LEU A 300 -22.92 6.42 -1.78
CA LEU A 300 -22.45 7.41 -0.82
C LEU A 300 -22.56 6.90 0.61
N TRP A 301 -23.65 6.21 0.97
CA TRP A 301 -23.74 5.52 2.27
C TRP A 301 -22.59 4.55 2.48
N ASN A 302 -22.27 3.73 1.47
CA ASN A 302 -21.14 2.81 1.52
C ASN A 302 -19.79 3.51 1.73
N ALA A 303 -19.59 4.70 1.14
CA ALA A 303 -18.39 5.50 1.36
C ALA A 303 -18.31 6.09 2.78
N TYR A 304 -19.46 6.46 3.36
CA TYR A 304 -19.55 6.91 4.76
C TYR A 304 -19.22 5.77 5.73
N THR A 305 -19.76 4.56 5.50
CA THR A 305 -19.42 3.40 6.34
C THR A 305 -17.98 2.97 6.18
N ALA A 306 -17.37 3.14 4.99
CA ALA A 306 -15.94 2.93 4.80
C ALA A 306 -15.07 3.93 5.59
N ALA A 307 -15.43 5.22 5.58
CA ALA A 307 -14.78 6.25 6.40
C ALA A 307 -14.96 5.98 7.91
N GLY A 308 -16.16 5.59 8.34
CA GLY A 308 -16.41 5.20 9.72
C GLY A 308 -15.62 3.96 10.16
N THR A 309 -15.47 2.98 9.27
CA THR A 309 -14.63 1.78 9.52
C THR A 309 -13.16 2.18 9.76
N MET A 310 -12.64 3.11 8.95
CA MET A 310 -11.29 3.67 9.12
C MET A 310 -11.18 4.44 10.45
N ALA A 311 -12.14 5.32 10.75
CA ALA A 311 -12.16 6.08 11.99
C ALA A 311 -12.23 5.17 13.23
N ALA A 312 -13.07 4.13 13.21
CA ALA A 312 -13.17 3.15 14.27
C ALA A 312 -11.86 2.37 14.46
N THR A 313 -11.18 2.05 13.36
CA THR A 313 -9.84 1.44 13.40
C THR A 313 -8.83 2.36 14.09
N MET A 314 -8.78 3.63 13.69
CA MET A 314 -7.88 4.61 14.31
C MET A 314 -8.19 4.84 15.79
N VAL A 315 -9.46 4.90 16.19
CA VAL A 315 -9.88 5.04 17.60
C VAL A 315 -9.51 3.80 18.41
N ASN A 316 -9.92 2.61 17.97
CA ASN A 316 -9.77 1.39 18.76
C ASN A 316 -8.31 0.90 18.82
N CYS A 317 -7.63 0.78 17.66
CA CYS A 317 -6.23 0.38 17.62
C CYS A 317 -5.31 1.48 18.15
N GLY A 318 -5.68 2.76 17.96
CA GLY A 318 -4.94 3.90 18.51
C GLY A 318 -5.02 3.98 20.03
N ALA A 319 -6.18 3.70 20.64
CA ALA A 319 -6.32 3.65 22.10
C ALA A 319 -5.45 2.55 22.72
N GLY A 320 -5.42 1.37 22.08
CA GLY A 320 -4.61 0.24 22.53
C GLY A 320 -3.12 0.32 22.17
N ARG A 321 -2.77 1.12 21.16
CA ARG A 321 -1.44 1.15 20.51
C ARG A 321 -0.96 -0.23 20.05
N PHE A 322 -1.90 -1.06 19.58
CA PHE A 322 -1.65 -2.38 19.01
C PHE A 322 -2.40 -2.59 17.70
N ALA A 323 -1.80 -3.31 16.76
CA ALA A 323 -2.41 -3.60 15.46
C ALA A 323 -3.41 -4.76 15.50
N GLN A 324 -3.24 -5.73 16.41
CA GLN A 324 -3.97 -7.02 16.38
C GLN A 324 -5.50 -6.90 16.43
N ALA A 325 -6.04 -5.84 17.05
CA ALA A 325 -7.48 -5.64 17.15
C ALA A 325 -8.14 -5.12 15.87
N VAL A 326 -7.37 -4.82 14.82
CA VAL A 326 -7.94 -4.31 13.57
C VAL A 326 -8.89 -5.31 12.92
N SER A 327 -8.59 -6.62 13.00
CA SER A 327 -9.48 -7.65 12.48
C SER A 327 -10.84 -7.65 13.20
N SER A 328 -10.84 -7.50 14.53
CA SER A 328 -12.05 -7.37 15.34
C SER A 328 -12.79 -6.05 15.07
N THR A 329 -12.05 -4.96 14.87
CA THR A 329 -12.63 -3.64 14.58
C THR A 329 -13.36 -3.60 13.24
N LEU A 330 -12.74 -4.16 12.19
CA LEU A 330 -13.37 -4.30 10.89
C LEU A 330 -14.65 -5.15 10.96
N LEU A 331 -14.66 -6.19 11.79
CA LEU A 331 -15.81 -7.07 11.97
C LEU A 331 -16.94 -6.31 12.68
N TYR A 332 -16.68 -5.87 13.91
CA TYR A 332 -17.74 -5.36 14.78
C TYR A 332 -18.18 -3.95 14.46
N PHE A 333 -17.37 -3.12 13.79
CA PHE A 333 -17.90 -1.87 13.26
C PHE A 333 -19.02 -2.15 12.25
N ASN A 334 -18.80 -3.09 11.34
CA ASN A 334 -19.75 -3.43 10.29
C ASN A 334 -20.95 -4.22 10.81
N ASP A 335 -20.76 -5.06 11.81
CA ASP A 335 -21.88 -5.76 12.47
C ASP A 335 -22.77 -4.76 13.24
N LEU A 336 -22.15 -3.86 14.01
CA LEU A 336 -22.88 -2.86 14.80
C LEU A 336 -23.61 -1.85 13.92
N ILE A 337 -23.01 -1.35 12.82
CA ILE A 337 -23.67 -0.36 11.96
C ILE A 337 -24.91 -0.96 11.26
N GLU A 338 -24.86 -2.25 10.89
CA GLU A 338 -26.01 -2.95 10.31
C GLU A 338 -27.14 -3.10 11.34
N HIS A 339 -26.81 -3.46 12.57
CA HIS A 339 -27.79 -3.59 13.65
C HIS A 339 -28.29 -2.24 14.21
N GLU A 340 -27.51 -1.17 14.08
CA GLU A 340 -27.91 0.18 14.51
C GLU A 340 -28.84 0.86 13.49
N THR A 341 -28.69 0.53 12.20
CA THR A 341 -29.39 1.27 11.13
C THR A 341 -30.36 0.43 10.29
N GLY A 342 -30.15 -0.88 10.19
CA GLY A 342 -30.82 -1.73 9.19
C GLY A 342 -30.34 -1.51 7.75
N LEU A 343 -29.30 -0.70 7.55
CA LEU A 343 -28.63 -0.49 6.25
C LEU A 343 -27.37 -1.37 6.16
N PRO A 344 -26.92 -1.77 4.96
CA PRO A 344 -25.73 -2.60 4.80
C PRO A 344 -24.46 -1.89 5.29
N GLY A 345 -23.52 -2.66 5.86
CA GLY A 345 -22.21 -2.20 6.27
C GLY A 345 -21.27 -1.94 5.08
N CYS A 346 -20.03 -1.59 5.39
CA CYS A 346 -18.99 -1.28 4.42
C CYS A 346 -18.78 -2.44 3.43
N ASP A 347 -18.74 -2.05 2.17
CA ASP A 347 -18.64 -2.90 1.00
C ASP A 347 -19.72 -3.99 0.93
N TYR A 348 -20.91 -3.66 1.42
CA TYR A 348 -22.10 -4.52 1.45
C TYR A 348 -21.84 -5.86 2.15
N GLY A 349 -21.16 -5.81 3.29
CA GLY A 349 -20.81 -6.97 4.12
C GLY A 349 -19.48 -7.64 3.76
N ARG A 350 -18.84 -7.28 2.64
CA ARG A 350 -17.54 -7.87 2.26
C ARG A 350 -16.43 -7.51 3.24
N VAL A 351 -16.43 -6.31 3.83
CA VAL A 351 -15.46 -5.96 4.88
C VAL A 351 -15.67 -6.82 6.13
N MET A 352 -16.93 -7.04 6.54
CA MET A 352 -17.24 -7.95 7.65
C MET A 352 -16.73 -9.38 7.34
N GLY A 353 -16.97 -9.87 6.13
CA GLY A 353 -16.48 -11.19 5.68
C GLY A 353 -14.94 -11.29 5.69
N VAL A 354 -14.23 -10.30 5.16
CA VAL A 354 -12.76 -10.21 5.27
C VAL A 354 -12.34 -10.25 6.73
N ALA A 355 -13.01 -9.50 7.60
CA ALA A 355 -12.66 -9.38 9.01
C ALA A 355 -12.84 -10.70 9.78
N VAL A 356 -13.83 -11.52 9.43
CA VAL A 356 -14.00 -12.87 9.99
C VAL A 356 -12.81 -13.76 9.63
N GLY A 357 -12.49 -13.88 8.34
CA GLY A 357 -11.37 -14.70 7.87
C GLY A 357 -10.03 -14.19 8.41
N PHE A 358 -9.81 -12.89 8.36
CA PHE A 358 -8.61 -12.25 8.87
C PHE A 358 -8.45 -12.46 10.38
N SER A 359 -9.51 -12.30 11.18
CA SER A 359 -9.47 -12.59 12.61
C SER A 359 -9.06 -14.02 12.88
N PHE A 360 -9.62 -14.98 12.14
CA PHE A 360 -9.25 -16.39 12.25
C PHE A 360 -7.77 -16.63 11.88
N PHE A 361 -7.30 -16.14 10.73
CA PHE A 361 -5.94 -16.36 10.25
C PHE A 361 -4.87 -15.48 10.92
N SER A 362 -5.24 -14.54 11.78
CA SER A 362 -4.29 -13.84 12.65
C SER A 362 -4.28 -14.37 14.09
N HIS A 363 -5.13 -15.35 14.42
CA HIS A 363 -5.26 -15.91 15.77
C HIS A 363 -5.39 -17.44 15.78
N SER A 364 -4.97 -18.13 14.72
CA SER A 364 -5.06 -19.59 14.62
C SER A 364 -3.78 -20.22 14.07
N ILE A 365 -3.76 -21.55 14.05
CA ILE A 365 -2.61 -22.36 13.64
C ILE A 365 -2.55 -22.64 12.13
N TYR A 366 -3.55 -22.20 11.36
CA TYR A 366 -3.78 -22.67 9.98
C TYR A 366 -3.05 -21.86 8.90
N GLY A 367 -2.40 -20.77 9.28
CA GLY A 367 -1.72 -19.86 8.35
C GLY A 367 -1.94 -18.41 8.73
N GLY A 368 -1.64 -17.50 7.81
CA GLY A 368 -1.70 -16.05 8.04
C GLY A 368 -0.54 -15.56 8.91
N GLY A 369 -0.81 -14.65 9.84
CA GLY A 369 0.22 -14.02 10.67
C GLY A 369 -0.25 -12.73 11.33
N GLY A 370 0.71 -11.88 11.72
CA GLY A 370 0.40 -10.54 12.24
C GLY A 370 -0.19 -9.63 11.14
N PRO A 371 -0.98 -8.60 11.50
CA PRO A 371 -1.65 -7.72 10.52
C PRO A 371 -0.74 -7.17 9.42
N GLY A 372 0.53 -6.88 9.74
CA GLY A 372 1.51 -6.27 8.85
C GLY A 372 1.89 -7.08 7.61
N VAL A 373 1.70 -8.40 7.60
CA VAL A 373 2.11 -9.27 6.47
C VAL A 373 1.00 -9.45 5.43
N PHE A 374 -0.23 -9.06 5.75
CA PHE A 374 -1.36 -9.13 4.82
C PHE A 374 -1.28 -8.06 3.73
N ASN A 375 -1.99 -8.31 2.63
CA ASN A 375 -2.13 -7.43 1.47
C ASN A 375 -3.45 -7.71 0.75
N GLY A 376 -3.85 -6.87 -0.21
CA GLY A 376 -5.11 -7.02 -0.95
C GLY A 376 -5.11 -8.15 -1.98
N ASN A 377 -3.95 -8.76 -2.24
CA ASN A 377 -3.81 -9.97 -3.04
C ASN A 377 -3.98 -11.24 -2.20
N HIS A 378 -3.56 -11.22 -0.94
CA HIS A 378 -3.56 -12.37 -0.04
C HIS A 378 -4.95 -12.99 0.08
N VAL A 379 -5.02 -14.32 -0.03
CA VAL A 379 -6.27 -15.10 -0.14
C VAL A 379 -7.30 -14.78 0.97
N VAL A 380 -6.83 -14.41 2.16
CA VAL A 380 -7.67 -14.05 3.33
C VAL A 380 -8.25 -12.64 3.26
N THR A 381 -7.54 -11.68 2.67
CA THR A 381 -7.84 -10.24 2.77
C THR A 381 -8.25 -9.60 1.45
N ARG A 382 -8.29 -10.37 0.35
CA ARG A 382 -8.62 -9.89 -1.00
C ARG A 382 -10.09 -9.59 -1.28
N HIS A 383 -11.00 -10.01 -0.41
CA HIS A 383 -12.44 -10.06 -0.74
C HIS A 383 -13.15 -8.70 -0.71
N ALA A 384 -12.66 -7.75 0.08
CA ALA A 384 -13.17 -6.38 0.08
C ALA A 384 -12.59 -5.60 -1.11
N ALA A 385 -13.42 -4.79 -1.73
CA ALA A 385 -13.09 -4.01 -2.92
C ALA A 385 -12.29 -2.75 -2.54
N GLY A 386 -11.03 -2.96 -2.16
CA GLY A 386 -10.06 -1.91 -1.91
C GLY A 386 -10.21 -1.11 -0.62
N VAL A 387 -11.07 -1.55 0.31
CA VAL A 387 -11.39 -0.80 1.55
C VAL A 387 -11.07 -1.52 2.86
N GLY A 388 -10.53 -2.74 2.78
CA GLY A 388 -10.07 -3.50 3.96
C GLY A 388 -8.62 -3.19 4.34
N LEU A 389 -7.70 -3.33 3.38
CA LEU A 389 -6.26 -3.15 3.60
C LEU A 389 -5.87 -1.76 4.12
N PRO A 390 -6.47 -0.64 3.68
CA PRO A 390 -6.12 0.68 4.20
C PRO A 390 -6.29 0.78 5.74
N CYS A 391 -7.31 0.15 6.31
CA CYS A 391 -7.52 0.10 7.76
C CYS A 391 -6.43 -0.72 8.45
N ILE A 392 -6.01 -1.85 7.86
CA ILE A 392 -4.91 -2.68 8.37
C ILE A 392 -3.62 -1.86 8.41
N VAL A 393 -3.33 -1.07 7.37
CA VAL A 393 -2.18 -0.18 7.33
C VAL A 393 -2.25 0.89 8.41
N ALA A 394 -3.41 1.53 8.62
CA ALA A 394 -3.58 2.50 9.70
C ALA A 394 -3.31 1.89 11.08
N ALA A 395 -3.83 0.69 11.35
CA ALA A 395 -3.60 -0.01 12.61
C ALA A 395 -2.12 -0.38 12.83
N CYS A 396 -1.44 -0.89 11.79
CA CYS A 396 -0.01 -1.20 11.85
C CYS A 396 0.86 0.05 12.05
N ALA A 397 0.45 1.20 11.51
CA ALA A 397 1.13 2.48 11.75
C ALA A 397 0.97 2.97 13.20
N LEU A 398 -0.16 2.67 13.84
CA LEU A 398 -0.46 3.05 15.24
C LEU A 398 0.16 2.10 16.27
N ASP A 399 0.64 0.93 15.85
CA ASP A 399 1.27 -0.08 16.71
C ASP A 399 2.56 0.43 17.37
N ALA A 400 2.67 0.21 18.68
CA ALA A 400 3.83 0.63 19.48
C ALA A 400 4.91 -0.47 19.65
N GLY A 401 4.93 -1.48 18.77
CA GLY A 401 5.91 -2.57 18.79
C GLY A 401 5.39 -3.84 19.45
N THR A 402 4.11 -4.17 19.27
CA THR A 402 3.52 -5.40 19.83
C THR A 402 3.59 -6.59 18.87
N GLN A 403 3.97 -6.34 17.61
CA GLN A 403 4.08 -7.37 16.57
C GLN A 403 5.45 -8.05 16.57
N MET A 404 5.49 -9.35 16.24
CA MET A 404 6.75 -10.05 15.94
C MET A 404 7.24 -9.72 14.52
N PHE A 405 6.34 -9.78 13.54
CA PHE A 405 6.61 -9.37 12.16
C PHE A 405 6.38 -7.87 11.99
N THR A 406 7.22 -7.08 12.63
CA THR A 406 7.13 -5.62 12.60
C THR A 406 7.38 -5.02 11.22
N PRO A 407 6.90 -3.79 10.97
CA PRO A 407 7.30 -3.01 9.80
C PRO A 407 8.83 -2.89 9.67
N GLU A 408 9.54 -2.69 10.79
CA GLU A 408 11.00 -2.61 10.82
C GLU A 408 11.68 -3.91 10.40
N SER A 409 11.19 -5.08 10.82
CA SER A 409 11.85 -6.35 10.48
C SER A 409 11.58 -6.80 9.04
N THR A 410 10.43 -6.44 8.49
CA THR A 410 9.99 -6.90 7.16
C THR A 410 10.24 -5.90 6.05
N SER A 411 10.30 -4.60 6.37
CA SER A 411 10.10 -3.54 5.37
C SER A 411 11.05 -2.34 5.53
N LYS A 412 12.11 -2.44 6.33
CA LYS A 412 13.04 -1.32 6.58
C LYS A 412 13.62 -0.70 5.32
N VAL A 413 13.98 -1.51 4.33
CA VAL A 413 14.53 -1.04 3.04
C VAL A 413 13.60 -0.03 2.37
N TYR A 414 12.28 -0.18 2.50
CA TYR A 414 11.31 0.71 1.87
C TYR A 414 11.27 2.09 2.53
N GLN A 415 11.43 2.19 3.86
CA GLN A 415 11.55 3.50 4.54
C GLN A 415 12.83 4.23 4.11
N ASP A 416 13.93 3.49 4.01
CA ASP A 416 15.24 4.07 3.74
C ASP A 416 15.41 4.46 2.26
N THR A 417 14.55 3.96 1.38
CA THR A 417 14.57 4.23 -0.07
C THR A 417 13.26 4.82 -0.60
N PHE A 418 12.23 4.01 -0.82
CA PHE A 418 10.93 4.45 -1.38
C PHE A 418 10.25 5.55 -0.54
N GLY A 419 10.43 5.56 0.79
CA GLY A 419 9.97 6.63 1.68
C GLY A 419 10.69 7.98 1.48
N LYS A 420 11.68 8.05 0.58
CA LYS A 420 12.32 9.29 0.12
C LYS A 420 11.66 9.86 -1.14
N ILE A 421 10.70 9.16 -1.72
CA ILE A 421 9.88 9.65 -2.84
C ILE A 421 8.70 10.45 -2.24
N PRO A 422 8.60 11.77 -2.48
CA PRO A 422 7.57 12.62 -1.89
C PRO A 422 6.15 12.14 -2.18
N GLU A 423 5.90 11.66 -3.40
CA GLU A 423 4.59 11.14 -3.83
C GLU A 423 4.14 9.96 -2.97
N PHE A 424 5.09 9.12 -2.53
CA PHE A 424 4.80 7.98 -1.68
C PHE A 424 4.74 8.34 -0.19
N ALA A 425 5.57 9.26 0.27
CA ALA A 425 5.60 9.67 1.67
C ALA A 425 4.39 10.52 2.07
N GLN A 426 3.85 11.31 1.12
CA GLN A 426 2.75 12.26 1.31
C GLN A 426 1.70 12.15 0.19
N PRO A 427 1.07 10.97 0.01
CA PRO A 427 0.13 10.72 -1.09
C PRO A 427 -1.07 11.68 -1.07
N ILE A 428 -1.63 12.02 0.11
CA ILE A 428 -2.82 12.89 0.20
C ILE A 428 -2.56 14.23 -0.49
N GLN A 429 -1.42 14.85 -0.19
CA GLN A 429 -1.03 16.14 -0.75
C GLN A 429 -0.83 16.06 -2.27
N HIS A 430 -0.19 14.99 -2.76
CA HIS A 430 0.08 14.85 -4.20
C HIS A 430 -1.20 14.51 -5.00
N VAL A 431 -2.14 13.76 -4.42
CA VAL A 431 -3.45 13.52 -5.03
C VAL A 431 -4.26 14.82 -5.09
N ALA A 432 -4.26 15.62 -4.01
CA ALA A 432 -4.96 16.90 -3.98
C ALA A 432 -4.37 17.93 -4.97
N GLN A 433 -3.05 17.94 -5.15
CA GLN A 433 -2.38 18.77 -6.17
C GLN A 433 -2.74 18.34 -7.59
N GLY A 434 -2.93 17.04 -7.83
CA GLY A 434 -3.31 16.51 -9.13
C GLY A 434 -4.80 16.57 -9.47
N ALA A 435 -5.65 16.93 -8.50
CA ALA A 435 -7.11 17.00 -8.63
C ALA A 435 -7.59 18.35 -9.19
#